data_AF-A0A323U0E9-F1
#
_entry.id   AF-A0A323U0E9-F1
#
_cell.length_a   1.000
_cell.length_b   1.000
_cell.length_c   1.000
_cell.angle_alpha   90.00
_cell.angle_beta   90.00
_cell.angle_gamma   90.00
#
_symmetry.space_group_name_H-M   'P 1'
#
loop_
_entity.id
_entity.type
_entity.pdbx_description
1 polymer ?
#
loop_
_entity_poly.entity_id
_entity_poly.type
_entity_poly.pdbx_seq_one_letter_code
_entity_poly.pdbx_strand_id
1 'polypeptide(L)'
;MHLLLSALIGLSAGLLSGLFGIGGGVIVVPALILLLGLDQRTATGTSLAALLLPVGILGVLAYAREGAVRWPVAALVALGLLLGTFFGARLAWQLPEGALRVGLALLLIGVALHLLLRR
;
A
#
# COMPACT_ATOMS: atom_id res chain seq x y z
N MET A 1 -17.28 -14.65 -10.21
CA MET A 1 -15.84 -14.97 -10.23
C MET A 1 -14.97 -13.82 -9.70
N HIS A 2 -15.13 -12.58 -10.17
CA HIS A 2 -14.34 -11.42 -9.72
C HIS A 2 -14.43 -11.12 -8.21
N LEU A 3 -15.61 -11.26 -7.58
CA LEU A 3 -15.78 -11.02 -6.14
C LEU A 3 -14.96 -11.97 -5.26
N LEU A 4 -14.90 -13.25 -5.64
CA LEU A 4 -14.14 -14.27 -4.91
C LEU A 4 -12.63 -14.00 -4.99
N LEU A 5 -12.14 -13.61 -6.17
CA LEU A 5 -10.75 -13.21 -6.37
C LEU A 5 -10.39 -11.99 -5.53
N SER A 6 -11.23 -10.95 -5.53
CA SER A 6 -11.01 -9.75 -4.69
C SER A 6 -10.94 -10.09 -3.20
N ALA A 7 -11.80 -10.99 -2.72
CA ALA A 7 -11.78 -11.44 -1.33
C ALA A 7 -10.47 -12.19 -0.99
N LEU A 8 -10.00 -13.06 -1.88
CA LEU A 8 -8.76 -13.82 -1.67
C LEU A 8 -7.52 -12.91 -1.69
N ILE A 9 -7.49 -11.93 -2.61
CA ILE A 9 -6.44 -10.90 -2.66
C ILE A 9 -6.44 -10.08 -1.37
N GLY A 10 -7.62 -9.66 -0.89
CA GLY A 10 -7.76 -8.92 0.37
C GLY A 10 -7.28 -9.71 1.58
N LEU A 11 -7.64 -10.99 1.69
CA LEU A 11 -7.25 -11.85 2.81
C LEU A 11 -5.74 -12.07 2.85
N SER A 12 -5.14 -12.43 1.71
CA SER A 12 -3.70 -12.65 1.59
C SER A 12 -2.91 -11.35 1.84
N ALA A 13 -3.36 -10.22 1.27
CA ALA A 13 -2.74 -8.93 1.52
C ALA A 13 -2.85 -8.49 2.99
N GLY A 14 -4.00 -8.71 3.64
CA GLY A 14 -4.19 -8.38 5.05
C GLY A 14 -3.26 -9.16 5.97
N LEU A 15 -3.14 -10.47 5.76
CA LEU A 15 -2.20 -11.34 6.48
C LEU A 15 -0.75 -10.85 6.32
N LEU A 16 -0.32 -10.63 5.08
CA LEU A 16 1.05 -10.21 4.78
C LEU A 16 1.33 -8.78 5.31
N SER A 17 0.35 -7.89 5.24
CA SER A 17 0.46 -6.54 5.81
C SER A 17 0.60 -6.57 7.33
N GLY A 18 -0.13 -7.46 8.02
CA GLY A 18 0.00 -7.62 9.46
C GLY A 18 1.33 -8.23 9.89
N LEU A 19 1.81 -9.24 9.16
CA LEU A 19 3.07 -9.94 9.48
C LEU A 19 4.31 -9.08 9.23
N PHE A 20 4.35 -8.38 8.10
CA PHE A 20 5.56 -7.69 7.62
C PHE A 20 5.48 -6.16 7.73
N GLY A 21 4.34 -5.59 8.10
CA GLY A 21 4.15 -4.14 8.26
C GLY A 21 4.25 -3.33 6.95
N ILE A 22 4.32 -3.99 5.79
CA ILE A 22 4.50 -3.37 4.44
C ILE A 22 3.24 -2.66 3.90
N GLY A 23 2.14 -2.67 4.65
CA GLY A 23 0.93 -1.92 4.29
C GLY A 23 0.14 -2.48 3.10
N GLY A 24 0.38 -3.73 2.67
CA GLY A 24 -0.40 -4.48 1.67
C GLY A 24 -0.37 -3.96 0.22
N GLY A 25 -0.11 -2.66 -0.01
CA GLY A 25 -0.21 -2.01 -1.32
C GLY A 25 0.77 -2.56 -2.36
N VAL A 26 1.94 -3.01 -1.92
CA VAL A 26 2.95 -3.71 -2.74
C VAL A 26 2.37 -4.96 -3.42
N ILE A 27 1.38 -5.61 -2.80
CA ILE A 27 0.75 -6.83 -3.29
C ILE A 27 -0.60 -6.53 -3.95
N VAL A 28 -1.42 -5.69 -3.31
CA VAL A 28 -2.77 -5.37 -3.79
C VAL A 28 -2.74 -4.65 -5.12
N VAL A 29 -1.87 -3.65 -5.31
CA VAL A 29 -1.85 -2.87 -6.57
C VAL A 29 -1.51 -3.75 -7.78
N PRO A 30 -0.43 -4.55 -7.78
CA PRO A 30 -0.15 -5.48 -8.88
C PRO A 30 -1.25 -6.52 -9.06
N ALA A 31 -1.82 -7.06 -7.98
CA ALA A 31 -2.90 -8.06 -8.07
C ALA A 31 -4.15 -7.49 -8.73
N LEU A 32 -4.54 -6.25 -8.41
CA LEU A 32 -5.67 -5.58 -9.04
C LEU A 32 -5.44 -5.32 -10.54
N ILE A 33 -4.21 -4.99 -10.93
CA ILE A 33 -3.87 -4.79 -12.35
C ILE A 33 -3.84 -6.12 -13.10
N LEU A 34 -3.14 -7.12 -12.57
CA LEU A 34 -2.90 -8.38 -13.28
C LEU A 34 -4.12 -9.30 -13.29
N LEU A 35 -4.89 -9.34 -12.21
CA LEU A 35 -6.02 -10.28 -12.05
C LEU A 35 -7.37 -9.64 -12.38
N LEU A 36 -7.52 -8.33 -12.20
CA LEU A 36 -8.76 -7.61 -12.50
C LEU A 36 -8.65 -6.66 -13.69
N GLY A 37 -7.46 -6.48 -14.27
CA GLY A 37 -7.27 -5.65 -15.46
C GLY A 37 -7.49 -4.15 -15.21
N LEU A 38 -7.41 -3.70 -13.95
CA LEU A 38 -7.59 -2.29 -13.62
C LEU A 38 -6.41 -1.46 -14.13
N ASP A 39 -6.69 -0.22 -14.55
CA ASP A 39 -5.64 0.74 -14.85
C ASP A 39 -4.84 1.09 -13.59
N GLN A 40 -3.62 1.61 -13.78
CA GLN A 40 -2.69 1.87 -12.68
C GLN A 40 -3.26 2.84 -11.64
N ARG A 41 -4.02 3.86 -12.07
CA ARG A 41 -4.53 4.90 -11.17
C ARG A 41 -5.70 4.37 -10.35
N THR A 42 -6.64 3.68 -11.00
CA THR A 42 -7.78 3.03 -10.35
C THR A 42 -7.30 1.96 -9.39
N ALA A 43 -6.39 1.08 -9.79
CA ALA A 43 -5.82 0.07 -8.91
C ALA A 43 -5.17 0.69 -7.66
N THR A 44 -4.41 1.78 -7.84
CA THR A 44 -3.77 2.49 -6.72
C THR A 44 -4.82 3.09 -5.78
N GLY A 45 -5.81 3.81 -6.31
CA GLY A 45 -6.89 4.41 -5.52
C GLY A 45 -7.74 3.38 -4.78
N THR A 46 -8.13 2.29 -5.45
CA THR A 46 -8.86 1.18 -4.85
C THR A 46 -8.06 0.52 -3.73
N SER A 47 -6.75 0.32 -3.92
CA SER A 47 -5.89 -0.24 -2.88
C SER A 47 -5.83 0.65 -1.63
N LEU A 48 -5.74 1.97 -1.80
CA LEU A 48 -5.73 2.92 -0.68
C LEU A 48 -7.05 2.85 0.09
N ALA A 49 -8.18 2.87 -0.59
CA ALA A 49 -9.49 2.71 0.05
C ALA A 49 -9.60 1.36 0.82
N ALA A 50 -9.10 0.28 0.22
CA ALA A 50 -9.16 -1.05 0.82
C ALA A 50 -8.21 -1.25 2.01
N LEU A 51 -7.07 -0.55 2.04
CA LEU A 51 -6.02 -0.79 3.03
C LEU A 51 -6.01 0.26 4.14
N LEU A 52 -6.30 1.53 3.84
CA LEU A 52 -6.10 2.62 4.80
C LEU A 52 -7.14 2.60 5.93
N LEU A 53 -8.42 2.42 5.60
CA LEU A 53 -9.48 2.40 6.61
C LEU A 53 -9.53 1.06 7.36
N PRO A 54 -9.91 -0.06 6.74
CA PRO A 54 -10.20 -1.27 7.51
C PRO A 54 -8.92 -1.90 8.06
N VAL A 55 -7.88 -2.08 7.23
CA VAL A 55 -6.64 -2.74 7.66
C VAL A 55 -5.82 -1.82 8.56
N GLY A 56 -5.67 -0.55 8.19
CA GLY A 56 -4.92 0.44 8.97
C GLY A 56 -5.50 0.65 10.37
N ILE A 57 -6.81 0.88 10.50
CA ILE A 57 -7.45 1.10 11.80
C ILE A 57 -7.33 -0.14 12.68
N LEU A 58 -7.64 -1.34 12.15
CA LEU A 58 -7.54 -2.58 12.92
C LEU A 58 -6.11 -2.88 13.36
N GLY A 59 -5.12 -2.63 12.49
CA GLY A 59 -3.70 -2.77 12.82
C GLY A 59 -3.27 -1.82 13.93
N VAL A 60 -3.60 -0.53 13.83
CA VAL A 60 -3.32 0.46 14.90
C VAL A 60 -3.95 0.02 16.21
N LEU A 61 -5.20 -0.45 16.18
CA LEU A 61 -5.92 -0.86 17.38
C LEU A 61 -5.29 -2.09 18.03
N ALA A 62 -4.82 -3.06 17.23
CA ALA A 62 -4.10 -4.23 17.72
C ALA A 62 -2.77 -3.83 18.40
N TYR A 63 -1.92 -3.07 17.72
CA TYR A 63 -0.61 -2.65 18.27
C TYR A 63 -0.74 -1.65 19.41
N ALA A 64 -1.76 -0.78 19.41
CA ALA A 64 -2.00 0.16 20.49
C ALA A 64 -2.39 -0.55 21.79
N ARG A 65 -3.18 -1.63 21.70
CA ARG A 65 -3.54 -2.46 22.86
C ARG A 65 -2.34 -3.12 23.52
N GLU A 66 -1.30 -3.41 22.74
CA GLU A 66 -0.03 -3.97 23.24
C GLU A 66 0.98 -2.89 23.67
N GLY A 67 0.63 -1.60 23.60
CA GLY A 67 1.54 -0.50 23.96
C GLY A 67 2.67 -0.28 22.96
N ALA A 68 2.60 -0.89 21.77
CA ALA A 68 3.65 -0.87 20.74
C ALA A 68 3.60 0.38 19.83
N VAL A 69 2.81 1.40 20.18
CA VAL A 69 2.62 2.61 19.35
C VAL A 69 3.27 3.82 20.00
N ARG A 70 4.29 4.37 19.33
CA ARG A 70 4.89 5.66 19.69
C ARG A 70 4.13 6.81 19.05
N TRP A 71 3.10 7.31 19.74
CA TRP A 71 2.17 8.33 19.24
C TRP A 71 2.82 9.59 18.65
N PRO A 72 3.86 10.20 19.25
CA PRO A 72 4.45 11.41 18.67
C PRO A 72 5.11 11.15 17.31
N VAL A 73 5.77 10.00 17.15
CA VAL A 73 6.39 9.60 15.89
C VAL A 73 5.31 9.28 14.86
N ALA A 74 4.27 8.55 15.28
CA ALA A 74 3.14 8.22 14.42
C ALA A 74 2.45 9.47 13.88
N ALA A 75 2.24 10.50 14.70
CA ALA A 75 1.61 11.76 14.27
C ALA A 75 2.46 12.52 13.24
N LEU A 76 3.78 12.61 13.45
CA LEU A 76 4.67 13.28 12.52
C LEU A 76 4.74 12.55 11.17
N VAL A 77 4.83 11.22 11.21
CA VAL A 77 4.79 10.37 10.00
C VAL A 77 3.44 10.51 9.29
N ALA A 78 2.33 10.51 10.03
CA ALA A 78 0.99 10.69 9.46
C ALA A 78 0.86 12.04 8.74
N LEU A 79 1.39 13.13 9.31
CA LEU A 79 1.38 14.44 8.66
C LEU A 79 2.20 14.41 7.36
N GLY A 80 3.39 13.82 7.39
CA GLY A 80 4.22 13.65 6.20
C GLY A 80 3.52 12.82 5.11
N LEU A 81 2.83 11.74 5.51
CA LEU A 81 2.04 10.90 4.60
C LEU A 81 0.87 11.69 4.00
N LEU A 82 0.13 12.48 4.78
CA LEU A 82 -0.98 13.28 4.28
C LEU A 82 -0.51 14.27 3.21
N LEU A 83 0.56 15.01 3.48
CA LEU A 83 1.09 15.97 2.52
C LEU A 83 1.67 15.26 1.29
N GLY A 84 2.49 14.24 1.50
CA GLY A 84 3.12 13.48 0.42
C GLY A 84 2.11 12.78 -0.49
N THR A 85 1.06 12.18 0.07
CA THR A 85 0.00 11.54 -0.73
C THR A 85 -0.84 12.56 -1.48
N PHE A 86 -1.18 13.70 -0.87
CA PHE A 86 -1.94 14.76 -1.54
C PHE A 86 -1.20 15.32 -2.76
N PHE A 87 0.07 15.72 -2.59
CA PHE A 87 0.87 16.24 -3.71
C PHE A 87 1.25 15.14 -4.70
N GLY A 88 1.59 13.94 -4.22
CA GLY A 88 1.94 12.79 -5.05
C GLY A 88 0.77 12.34 -5.94
N ALA A 89 -0.45 12.30 -5.41
CA ALA A 89 -1.65 12.02 -6.19
C ALA A 89 -1.85 13.08 -7.27
N ARG A 90 -1.73 14.38 -6.94
CA ARG A 90 -1.87 15.46 -7.91
C ARG A 90 -0.83 15.41 -9.03
N LEU A 91 0.39 15.00 -8.73
CA LEU A 91 1.44 14.77 -9.73
C LEU A 91 1.14 13.53 -10.59
N ALA A 92 0.65 12.45 -9.98
CA ALA A 92 0.33 11.22 -10.69
C ALA A 92 -0.74 11.43 -11.78
N TRP A 93 -1.70 12.33 -11.58
CA TRP A 93 -2.70 12.68 -12.60
C TRP A 93 -2.09 13.29 -13.86
N GLN A 94 -0.93 13.95 -13.75
CA GLN A 94 -0.22 14.61 -14.86
C GLN A 94 0.72 13.66 -15.62
N LEU A 95 1.02 12.49 -15.06
CA LEU A 95 1.95 11.52 -15.63
C LEU A 95 1.23 10.46 -16.48
N PRO A 96 1.84 9.99 -17.59
CA PRO A 96 1.30 8.90 -18.36
C PRO A 96 1.31 7.59 -17.55
N GLU A 97 0.35 6.70 -17.79
CA GLU A 97 0.22 5.44 -17.04
C GLU A 97 1.47 4.56 -17.09
N GLY A 98 2.14 4.53 -18.25
CA GLY A 98 3.40 3.80 -18.41
C GLY A 98 4.48 4.28 -17.43
N ALA A 99 4.59 5.58 -17.18
CA ALA A 99 5.56 6.14 -16.24
C ALA A 99 5.22 5.76 -14.80
N LEU A 100 3.94 5.78 -14.42
CA LEU A 100 3.51 5.34 -13.09
C LEU A 100 3.81 3.85 -12.86
N ARG A 101 3.54 3.01 -13.86
CA ARG A 101 3.83 1.57 -13.80
C ARG A 101 5.32 1.28 -13.66
N VAL A 102 6.16 1.94 -14.47
CA VAL A 102 7.62 1.80 -14.40
C VAL A 102 8.16 2.34 -13.07
N GLY A 103 7.65 3.47 -12.60
CA GLY A 103 8.02 4.03 -11.30
C GLY A 103 7.74 3.06 -10.14
N LEU A 104 6.56 2.43 -10.12
CA LEU A 104 6.22 1.40 -9.15
C LEU A 104 7.19 0.20 -9.26
N ALA A 105 7.44 -0.30 -10.47
CA ALA A 105 8.34 -1.44 -10.67
C ALA A 105 9.76 -1.16 -10.17
N LEU A 106 10.31 0.01 -10.49
CA LEU A 106 11.63 0.44 -10.02
C LEU A 106 11.70 0.58 -8.49
N LEU A 107 10.65 1.14 -7.88
CA LEU A 107 10.54 1.23 -6.42
C LEU A 107 10.60 -0.16 -5.78
N LEU A 108 9.82 -1.12 -6.29
CA LEU A 108 9.78 -2.49 -5.75
C LEU A 108 11.13 -3.20 -5.90
N ILE A 109 11.79 -3.06 -7.06
CA ILE A 109 13.13 -3.61 -7.27
C ILE A 109 14.12 -2.98 -6.29
N GLY A 110 14.09 -1.66 -6.11
CA GLY A 110 14.95 -0.95 -5.17
C GLY A 110 14.78 -1.43 -3.73
N VAL A 111 13.52 -1.61 -3.29
CA VAL A 111 13.20 -2.15 -1.96
C VAL A 111 13.72 -3.58 -1.83
N ALA A 112 13.48 -4.43 -2.83
CA ALA A 112 13.93 -5.82 -2.82
C ALA A 112 15.47 -5.92 -2.73
N LEU A 113 16.18 -5.13 -3.52
CA LEU A 113 17.65 -5.06 -3.49
C LEU A 113 18.15 -4.55 -2.15
N HIS A 114 17.54 -3.50 -1.61
CA HIS A 114 17.93 -2.95 -0.30
C HIS A 114 17.76 -4.00 0.81
N LEU A 115 16.64 -4.73 0.83
CA LEU A 115 16.41 -5.80 1.80
C LEU A 115 17.41 -6.96 1.64
N LEU A 116 17.80 -7.30 0.41
CA LEU A 116 18.76 -8.37 0.15
C LEU A 116 20.20 -8.00 0.56
N LEU A 117 20.57 -6.73 0.38
CA LEU A 117 21.91 -6.22 0.67
C LEU A 117 22.09 -5.84 2.14
N ARG A 118 20.99 -5.57 2.85
CA ARG A 118 21.00 -5.25 4.28
C ARG A 118 21.11 -6.56 5.06
N ARG A 119 22.36 -6.96 5.36
CA ARG A 119 22.67 -8.06 6.28
C ARG A 119 22.28 -7.74 7.72
#